data_AF-A0A7C3YC29-F1
#
_entry.id   AF-A0A7C3YC29-F1
#
_cell.length_a   1.000
_cell.length_b   1.000
_cell.length_c   1.000
_cell.angle_alpha   90.00
_cell.angle_beta   90.00
_cell.angle_gamma   90.00
#
_symmetry.space_group_name_H-M   'P 1'
#
loop_
_entity.id
_entity.type
_entity.pdbx_description
1 polymer ?
#
loop_
_entity_poly.entity_id
_entity_poly.type
_entity_poly.pdbx_seq_one_letter_code
_entity_poly.pdbx_strand_id
1 'polypeptide(L)'
;VSVIRSFLPPERVRGILSHEKKYLGNILAALLGIITPFCSCSAIPLFLGFVEAGVPLGVTFSFLVASPMINEVALVLLFGMFGWKIALLYTTSGLIIAILAGIFIGELKVENLVEEYVYKQKVKASANIVKMSWKDRINDAKTYTIDIIKRVWLYILIGIGVGAWIHGYVPTDFLAQYASADKWYAVPLATLIGIPLYSNAAGVIPLVSVLAEKGVAMGTTLAFMMAVTALSLPELMILKKVMKTKLILLFVTIVGLGILFTGYLFNFVLQ
;
A
#
# COMPACT_ATOMS: atom_id res chain seq x y z
N VAL A 1 13.21 -11.10 2.32
CA VAL A 1 11.82 -11.59 2.16
C VAL A 1 11.78 -13.09 1.83
N SER A 2 12.40 -13.56 0.73
CA SER A 2 12.33 -14.98 0.30
C SER A 2 12.92 -15.98 1.31
N VAL A 3 14.00 -15.62 2.01
CA VAL A 3 14.55 -16.44 3.12
C VAL A 3 13.59 -16.44 4.32
N ILE A 4 13.00 -15.29 4.65
CA ILE A 4 12.01 -15.19 5.74
C ILE A 4 10.76 -16.03 5.44
N ARG A 5 10.28 -16.09 4.19
CA ARG A 5 9.22 -17.00 3.72
C ARG A 5 9.56 -18.48 3.95
N SER A 6 10.85 -18.85 3.91
CA SER A 6 11.30 -20.22 4.22
C SER A 6 11.30 -20.54 5.72
N PHE A 7 11.34 -19.52 6.60
CA PHE A 7 11.28 -19.65 8.07
C PHE A 7 9.87 -19.45 8.65
N LEU A 8 9.10 -18.58 8.01
CA LEU A 8 7.68 -18.33 8.23
C LEU A 8 6.93 -18.79 6.98
N PRO A 9 6.62 -20.10 6.88
CA PRO A 9 5.79 -20.60 5.80
C PRO A 9 4.49 -19.81 5.82
N PRO A 10 4.04 -19.30 4.67
CA PRO A 10 2.81 -18.52 4.64
C PRO A 10 1.57 -19.36 5.04
N GLU A 11 1.72 -20.70 5.18
CA GLU A 11 0.79 -21.62 5.83
C GLU A 11 0.66 -21.41 7.35
N ARG A 12 1.73 -21.04 8.07
CA ARG A 12 1.66 -20.66 9.50
C ARG A 12 1.02 -19.28 9.68
N VAL A 13 1.35 -18.35 8.79
CA VAL A 13 0.71 -17.03 8.73
C VAL A 13 -0.78 -17.20 8.42
N ARG A 14 -1.14 -18.10 7.48
CA ARG A 14 -2.51 -18.52 7.24
C ARG A 14 -3.15 -19.14 8.49
N GLY A 15 -2.48 -20.03 9.23
CA GLY A 15 -3.01 -20.60 10.48
C GLY A 15 -3.41 -19.53 11.51
N ILE A 16 -2.59 -18.48 11.66
CA ILE A 16 -2.85 -17.36 12.58
C ILE A 16 -3.93 -16.41 12.02
N LEU A 17 -3.92 -16.12 10.71
CA LEU A 17 -4.84 -15.17 10.08
C LEU A 17 -6.19 -15.77 9.66
N SER A 18 -6.33 -17.11 9.59
CA SER A 18 -7.54 -17.79 9.11
C SER A 18 -8.39 -18.45 10.19
N HIS A 19 -7.87 -18.62 11.41
CA HIS A 19 -8.64 -19.20 12.53
C HIS A 19 -9.37 -18.16 13.39
N GLU A 20 -8.99 -16.89 13.28
CA GLU A 20 -9.63 -15.82 14.02
C GLU A 20 -10.75 -15.17 13.16
N LYS A 21 -11.80 -14.71 13.83
CA LYS A 21 -13.04 -14.10 13.28
C LYS A 21 -12.78 -13.33 11.97
N LYS A 22 -13.69 -13.42 10.99
CA LYS A 22 -13.65 -12.84 9.61
C LYS A 22 -12.91 -11.49 9.46
N TYR A 23 -12.98 -10.62 10.48
CA TYR A 23 -12.39 -9.28 10.48
C TYR A 23 -11.04 -9.15 11.21
N LEU A 24 -10.71 -10.06 12.14
CA LEU A 24 -9.48 -9.98 12.93
C LEU A 24 -8.22 -10.18 12.06
N GLY A 25 -8.32 -11.02 11.01
CA GLY A 25 -7.25 -11.21 10.05
C GLY A 25 -6.83 -9.90 9.37
N ASN A 26 -7.79 -9.03 9.02
CA ASN A 26 -7.50 -7.73 8.39
C ASN A 26 -6.74 -6.80 9.35
N ILE A 27 -7.11 -6.80 10.63
CA ILE A 27 -6.44 -6.00 11.67
C ILE A 27 -5.00 -6.48 11.83
N LEU A 28 -4.78 -7.78 12.00
CA LEU A 28 -3.44 -8.35 12.17
C LEU A 28 -2.56 -8.11 10.94
N ALA A 29 -3.14 -8.21 9.73
CA ALA A 29 -2.43 -7.94 8.50
C ALA A 29 -2.07 -6.47 8.33
N ALA A 30 -2.96 -5.54 8.68
CA ALA A 30 -2.66 -4.11 8.66
C ALA A 30 -1.56 -3.75 9.68
N LEU A 31 -1.62 -4.29 10.90
CA LEU A 31 -0.58 -4.11 11.92
C LEU A 31 0.76 -4.69 11.46
N LEU A 32 0.75 -5.86 10.83
CA LEU A 32 1.96 -6.44 10.24
C LEU A 32 2.52 -5.52 9.15
N GLY A 33 1.67 -4.91 8.32
CA GLY A 33 2.06 -3.93 7.32
C GLY A 33 2.76 -2.72 7.92
N ILE A 34 2.25 -2.20 9.05
CA ILE A 34 2.85 -1.08 9.79
C ILE A 34 4.21 -1.45 10.35
N ILE A 35 4.36 -2.63 10.99
CA ILE A 35 5.62 -3.08 11.61
C ILE A 35 6.66 -3.47 10.56
N THR A 36 6.21 -3.82 9.35
CA THR A 36 7.08 -4.20 8.23
C THR A 36 6.77 -3.33 7.02
N PRO A 37 7.12 -2.03 7.07
CA PRO A 37 6.83 -1.13 5.97
C PRO A 37 7.71 -1.47 4.79
N PHE A 38 7.11 -2.14 3.82
CA PHE A 38 7.71 -2.43 2.54
C PHE A 38 7.32 -1.31 1.58
N CYS A 39 8.31 -0.82 0.84
CA CYS A 39 8.03 0.00 -0.33
C CYS A 39 7.23 -0.81 -1.36
N SER A 40 6.48 -0.14 -2.23
CA SER A 40 5.59 -0.78 -3.23
C SER A 40 6.32 -1.83 -4.09
N CYS A 41 7.62 -1.66 -4.34
CA CYS A 41 8.48 -2.63 -5.05
C CYS A 41 8.61 -4.00 -4.33
N SER A 42 8.56 -4.01 -3.00
CA SER A 42 8.70 -5.21 -2.15
C SER A 42 7.36 -5.73 -1.63
N ALA A 43 6.35 -4.86 -1.53
CA ALA A 43 5.03 -5.22 -1.05
C ALA A 43 4.31 -6.20 -2.00
N ILE A 44 4.47 -6.04 -3.32
CA ILE A 44 3.76 -6.84 -4.32
C ILE A 44 4.21 -8.31 -4.36
N PRO A 45 5.53 -8.63 -4.36
CA PRO A 45 5.99 -10.01 -4.21
C PRO A 45 5.48 -10.70 -2.94
N LEU A 46 5.32 -9.93 -1.86
CA LEU A 46 4.82 -10.44 -0.59
C LEU A 46 3.30 -10.66 -0.62
N PHE A 47 2.55 -9.73 -1.21
CA PHE A 47 1.14 -9.88 -1.54
C PHE A 47 0.89 -11.16 -2.35
N LEU A 48 1.68 -11.38 -3.41
CA LEU A 48 1.62 -12.62 -4.20
C LEU A 48 1.86 -13.85 -3.35
N GLY A 49 2.90 -13.83 -2.50
CA GLY A 49 3.21 -14.94 -1.61
C GLY A 49 2.09 -15.26 -0.62
N PHE A 50 1.36 -14.25 -0.13
CA PHE A 50 0.19 -14.43 0.73
C PHE A 50 -1.01 -15.01 -0.03
N VAL A 51 -1.31 -14.53 -1.23
CA VAL A 51 -2.39 -15.06 -2.06
C VAL A 51 -2.10 -16.51 -2.48
N GLU A 52 -0.86 -16.82 -2.87
CA GLU A 52 -0.41 -18.18 -3.22
C GLU A 52 -0.59 -19.17 -2.07
N ALA A 53 -0.33 -18.73 -0.84
CA ALA A 53 -0.50 -19.54 0.36
C ALA A 53 -1.97 -19.74 0.79
N GLY A 54 -2.89 -19.06 0.10
CA GLY A 54 -4.32 -19.13 0.38
C GLY A 54 -4.76 -18.25 1.55
N VAL A 55 -4.02 -17.16 1.85
CA VAL A 55 -4.53 -16.10 2.73
C VAL A 55 -5.73 -15.43 2.03
N PRO A 56 -6.84 -15.14 2.74
CA PRO A 56 -7.98 -14.46 2.14
C PRO A 56 -7.58 -13.14 1.46
N LEU A 57 -8.20 -12.85 0.32
CA LEU A 57 -7.84 -11.70 -0.50
C LEU A 57 -7.95 -10.38 0.27
N GLY A 58 -9.05 -10.19 1.01
CA GLY A 58 -9.26 -9.00 1.84
C GLY A 58 -8.14 -8.75 2.86
N VAL A 59 -7.72 -9.78 3.57
CA VAL A 59 -6.62 -9.72 4.55
C VAL A 59 -5.32 -9.27 3.88
N THR A 60 -5.07 -9.78 2.67
CA THR A 60 -3.89 -9.41 1.89
C THR A 60 -3.93 -7.95 1.43
N PHE A 61 -5.11 -7.43 1.09
CA PHE A 61 -5.27 -6.01 0.77
C PHE A 61 -5.09 -5.10 1.98
N SER A 62 -5.55 -5.49 3.17
CA SER A 62 -5.26 -4.71 4.39
C SER A 62 -3.77 -4.55 4.64
N PHE A 63 -2.99 -5.62 4.43
CA PHE A 63 -1.53 -5.53 4.46
C PHE A 63 -0.98 -4.62 3.35
N LEU A 64 -1.45 -4.81 2.10
CA LEU A 64 -0.97 -4.08 0.93
C LEU A 64 -1.18 -2.57 1.05
N VAL A 65 -2.31 -2.12 1.61
CA VAL A 65 -2.62 -0.70 1.82
C VAL A 65 -1.82 -0.13 3.00
N ALA A 66 -1.73 -0.85 4.11
CA ALA A 66 -1.09 -0.34 5.32
C ALA A 66 0.43 -0.14 5.13
N SER A 67 1.10 -1.06 4.44
CA SER A 67 2.56 -1.13 4.34
C SER A 67 3.24 0.10 3.70
N PRO A 68 2.76 0.66 2.58
CA PRO A 68 3.32 1.87 2.02
C PRO A 68 2.76 3.15 2.66
N MET A 69 1.53 3.09 3.21
CA MET A 69 0.83 4.25 3.75
C MET A 69 1.35 4.68 5.12
N ILE A 70 1.70 3.72 5.99
CA ILE A 70 2.19 4.00 7.35
C ILE A 70 3.59 3.39 7.48
N ASN A 71 4.58 4.22 7.80
CA ASN A 71 5.93 3.76 8.14
C ASN A 71 6.54 4.60 9.26
N GLU A 72 7.47 4.04 10.01
CA GLU A 72 8.01 4.67 11.22
C GLU A 72 8.76 5.95 10.91
N VAL A 73 9.45 6.01 9.76
CA VAL A 73 10.17 7.22 9.33
C VAL A 73 9.21 8.39 9.14
N ALA A 74 8.09 8.16 8.47
CA ALA A 74 7.06 9.16 8.26
C ALA A 74 6.40 9.57 9.56
N LEU A 75 6.17 8.63 10.49
CA LEU A 75 5.62 8.95 11.80
C LEU A 75 6.57 9.82 12.63
N VAL A 76 7.86 9.52 12.64
CA VAL A 76 8.87 10.33 13.33
C VAL A 76 8.94 11.73 12.74
N LEU A 77 8.94 11.85 11.42
CA LEU A 77 8.98 13.14 10.74
C LEU A 77 7.69 13.94 10.94
N LEU A 78 6.52 13.32 10.81
CA LEU A 78 5.22 13.96 11.07
C LEU A 78 5.12 14.41 12.53
N PHE A 79 5.57 13.58 13.46
CA PHE A 79 5.62 13.93 14.88
C PHE A 79 6.55 15.12 15.12
N GLY A 80 7.74 15.12 14.51
CA GLY A 80 8.74 16.18 14.68
C GLY A 80 8.32 17.51 14.06
N MET A 81 7.61 17.49 12.93
CA MET A 81 7.25 18.70 12.17
C MET A 81 5.87 19.25 12.53
N PHE A 82 4.88 18.38 12.72
CA PHE A 82 3.47 18.75 12.90
C PHE A 82 2.91 18.37 14.26
N GLY A 83 3.71 17.71 15.10
CA GLY A 83 3.33 17.30 16.44
C GLY A 83 2.54 15.99 16.52
N TRP A 84 2.34 15.54 17.76
CA TRP A 84 1.79 14.22 18.05
C TRP A 84 0.33 14.03 17.61
N LYS A 85 -0.50 15.10 17.64
CA LYS A 85 -1.91 15.03 17.26
C LYS A 85 -2.06 14.61 15.79
N ILE A 86 -1.27 15.23 14.90
CA ILE A 86 -1.33 14.96 13.46
C ILE A 86 -0.76 13.58 13.15
N ALA A 87 0.36 13.20 13.78
CA ALA A 87 0.93 11.86 13.60
C ALA A 87 -0.04 10.74 14.04
N LEU A 88 -0.73 10.92 15.17
CA LEU A 88 -1.71 9.95 15.68
C LEU A 88 -2.95 9.88 14.78
N LEU A 89 -3.48 11.03 14.36
CA LEU A 89 -4.59 11.08 13.40
C LEU A 89 -4.21 10.38 12.09
N TYR A 90 -3.05 10.69 11.52
CA TYR A 90 -2.55 10.05 10.30
C TYR A 90 -2.49 8.52 10.46
N THR A 91 -1.84 8.03 11.52
CA THR A 91 -1.67 6.58 11.77
C THR A 91 -3.00 5.87 11.93
N THR A 92 -3.89 6.42 12.77
CA THR A 92 -5.20 5.82 13.06
C THR A 92 -6.08 5.81 11.82
N SER A 93 -6.09 6.91 11.06
CA SER A 93 -6.85 7.03 9.82
C SER A 93 -6.35 6.07 8.74
N GLY A 94 -5.04 5.94 8.55
CA GLY A 94 -4.46 5.01 7.59
C GLY A 94 -4.72 3.55 7.95
N LEU A 95 -4.65 3.22 9.24
CA LEU A 95 -4.99 1.89 9.74
C LEU A 95 -6.46 1.55 9.49
N ILE A 96 -7.37 2.49 9.74
CA ILE A 96 -8.80 2.34 9.46
C ILE A 96 -9.04 2.14 7.96
N ILE A 97 -8.42 2.96 7.10
CA ILE A 97 -8.53 2.82 5.63
C ILE A 97 -8.06 1.44 5.21
N ALA A 98 -6.91 0.98 5.69
CA ALA A 98 -6.36 -0.32 5.32
C ALA A 98 -7.27 -1.49 5.75
N ILE A 99 -7.80 -1.45 6.98
CA ILE A 99 -8.72 -2.48 7.47
C ILE A 99 -10.01 -2.46 6.66
N LEU A 100 -10.66 -1.30 6.51
CA LEU A 100 -11.92 -1.18 5.79
C LEU A 100 -11.76 -1.55 4.31
N ALA A 101 -10.68 -1.14 3.66
CA ALA A 101 -10.40 -1.49 2.28
C ALA A 101 -10.28 -3.01 2.10
N GLY A 102 -9.53 -3.69 2.97
CA GLY A 102 -9.43 -5.14 2.94
C GLY A 102 -10.76 -5.84 3.21
N ILE A 103 -11.55 -5.36 4.18
CA ILE A 103 -12.88 -5.89 4.47
C ILE A 103 -13.79 -5.76 3.24
N PHE A 104 -13.94 -4.55 2.68
CA PHE A 104 -14.81 -4.32 1.53
C PHE A 104 -14.40 -5.16 0.32
N ILE A 105 -13.10 -5.20 0.00
CA ILE A 105 -12.61 -6.04 -1.11
C ILE A 105 -12.87 -7.53 -0.85
N GLY A 106 -12.68 -7.98 0.40
CA GLY A 106 -12.95 -9.37 0.79
C GLY A 106 -14.43 -9.75 0.71
N GLU A 107 -15.35 -8.84 1.05
CA GLU A 107 -16.78 -9.11 1.00
C GLU A 107 -17.33 -9.20 -0.43
N LEU A 108 -16.70 -8.49 -1.37
CA LEU A 108 -17.07 -8.50 -2.78
C LEU A 108 -16.72 -9.82 -3.49
N LYS A 109 -15.97 -10.73 -2.85
CA LYS A 109 -15.60 -12.06 -3.39
C LYS A 109 -15.07 -11.99 -4.82
N VAL A 110 -14.11 -11.07 -5.01
CA VAL A 110 -13.49 -10.74 -6.30
C VAL A 110 -12.22 -11.55 -6.57
N GLU A 111 -12.08 -12.74 -5.98
CA GLU A 111 -10.91 -13.61 -6.17
C GLU A 111 -10.71 -14.02 -7.63
N ASN A 112 -11.80 -14.08 -8.41
CA ASN A 112 -11.77 -14.33 -9.86
C ASN A 112 -11.11 -13.19 -10.68
N LEU A 113 -10.87 -12.04 -10.04
CA LEU A 113 -10.19 -10.89 -10.66
C LEU A 113 -8.68 -10.87 -10.40
N VAL A 114 -8.14 -11.81 -9.62
CA VAL A 114 -6.71 -12.06 -9.54
C VAL A 114 -6.28 -12.92 -10.73
N GLU A 115 -5.08 -12.67 -11.28
CA GLU A 115 -4.59 -13.40 -12.45
C GLU A 115 -4.39 -14.89 -12.18
N GLU A 116 -4.81 -15.75 -13.11
CA GLU A 116 -4.86 -17.20 -12.92
C GLU A 116 -3.49 -17.84 -12.64
N TYR A 117 -2.41 -17.24 -13.15
CA TYR A 117 -1.06 -17.76 -12.93
C TYR A 117 -0.63 -17.66 -11.46
N VAL A 118 -1.21 -16.74 -10.67
CA VAL A 118 -0.97 -16.59 -9.23
C VAL A 118 -1.45 -17.84 -8.49
N TYR A 119 -2.57 -18.42 -8.90
CA TYR A 119 -3.12 -19.63 -8.30
C TYR A 119 -2.44 -20.92 -8.79
N LYS A 120 -1.79 -20.93 -9.96
CA LYS A 120 -1.12 -22.13 -10.49
C LYS A 120 0.12 -22.56 -9.69
N GLN A 121 0.74 -21.67 -8.90
CA GLN A 121 1.82 -22.03 -7.98
C GLN A 121 1.37 -22.80 -6.73
N LYS A 122 0.07 -22.75 -6.40
CA LYS A 122 -0.58 -23.48 -5.29
C LYS A 122 -0.32 -25.00 -5.35
N VAL A 123 -0.13 -25.55 -6.56
CA VAL A 123 0.05 -26.99 -6.80
C VAL A 123 1.50 -27.45 -6.53
N LYS A 124 2.50 -26.58 -6.60
CA LYS A 124 3.90 -26.96 -6.29
C LYS A 124 4.25 -26.84 -4.80
N ALA A 125 3.63 -25.92 -4.07
CA ALA A 125 3.91 -25.70 -2.65
C ALA A 125 3.26 -26.75 -1.72
N SER A 126 2.08 -27.28 -2.07
CA SER A 126 1.42 -28.34 -1.27
C SER A 126 1.94 -29.75 -1.53
N ALA A 127 2.75 -29.98 -2.56
CA ALA A 127 3.19 -31.32 -2.95
C ALA A 127 4.41 -31.86 -2.19
N ASN A 128 5.12 -31.05 -1.39
CA ASN A 128 6.22 -31.55 -0.57
C ASN A 128 6.45 -30.67 0.66
N ILE A 129 5.77 -30.97 1.77
CA ILE A 129 6.28 -30.65 3.12
C ILE A 129 7.41 -31.64 3.47
N VAL A 130 8.35 -31.82 2.55
CA VAL A 130 9.60 -32.53 2.83
C VAL A 130 10.45 -31.57 3.64
N LYS A 131 11.08 -32.04 4.72
CA LYS A 131 12.01 -31.24 5.54
C LYS A 131 13.14 -30.71 4.66
N MET A 132 12.94 -29.52 4.07
CA MET A 132 13.92 -28.89 3.20
C MET A 132 15.18 -28.56 3.99
N SER A 133 16.33 -29.01 3.49
CA SER A 133 17.64 -28.65 4.02
C SER A 133 17.87 -27.14 3.87
N TRP A 134 18.77 -26.56 4.68
CA TRP A 134 19.18 -25.16 4.55
C TRP A 134 19.66 -24.82 3.12
N LYS A 135 20.30 -25.77 2.43
CA LYS A 135 20.72 -25.60 1.04
C LYS A 135 19.53 -25.53 0.07
N ASP A 136 18.54 -26.40 0.26
CA ASP A 136 17.33 -26.44 -0.57
C ASP A 136 16.49 -25.17 -0.37
N ARG A 137 16.36 -24.69 0.87
CA ARG A 137 15.65 -23.44 1.19
C ARG A 137 16.26 -22.22 0.50
N ILE A 138 17.60 -22.13 0.49
CA ILE A 138 18.31 -21.03 -0.19
C ILE A 138 18.15 -21.15 -1.70
N ASN A 139 18.19 -22.37 -2.25
CA ASN A 139 18.08 -22.58 -3.69
C ASN A 139 16.65 -22.29 -4.20
N ASP A 140 15.62 -22.68 -3.44
CA ASP A 140 14.23 -22.35 -3.74
C ASP A 140 13.96 -20.86 -3.58
N ALA A 141 14.46 -20.24 -2.51
CA ALA A 141 14.37 -18.79 -2.32
C ALA A 141 15.03 -18.03 -3.49
N LYS A 142 16.20 -18.51 -3.97
CA LYS A 142 16.90 -17.93 -5.11
C LYS A 142 16.10 -18.08 -6.41
N THR A 143 15.59 -19.28 -6.69
CA THR A 143 14.81 -19.58 -7.89
C THR A 143 13.53 -18.75 -7.94
N TYR A 144 12.80 -18.69 -6.82
CA TYR A 144 11.58 -17.90 -6.70
C TYR A 144 11.83 -16.40 -6.86
N THR A 145 12.89 -15.88 -6.22
CA THR A 145 13.27 -14.46 -6.35
C THR A 145 13.62 -14.11 -7.79
N ILE A 146 14.41 -14.95 -8.47
CA ILE A 146 14.79 -14.73 -9.87
C ILE A 146 13.56 -14.77 -10.78
N ASP A 147 12.62 -15.69 -10.55
CA ASP A 147 11.41 -15.79 -11.36
C ASP A 147 10.52 -14.54 -11.19
N ILE A 148 10.34 -14.05 -9.96
CA ILE A 148 9.64 -12.78 -9.72
C ILE A 148 10.36 -11.61 -10.38
N ILE A 149 11.67 -11.48 -10.16
CA ILE A 149 12.43 -10.36 -10.74
C ILE A 149 12.30 -10.38 -12.27
N LYS A 150 12.53 -11.53 -12.92
CA LYS A 150 12.38 -11.68 -14.37
C LYS A 150 10.98 -11.31 -14.87
N ARG A 151 9.96 -11.52 -14.04
CA ARG A 151 8.61 -11.08 -14.34
C ARG A 151 8.52 -9.56 -14.17
N VAL A 152 8.84 -9.00 -13.02
CA VAL A 152 8.40 -7.65 -12.65
C VAL A 152 9.41 -6.55 -13.04
N TRP A 153 10.69 -6.88 -13.30
CA TRP A 153 11.77 -5.89 -13.47
C TRP A 153 11.50 -4.82 -14.53
N LEU A 154 10.96 -5.19 -15.71
CA LEU A 154 10.69 -4.23 -16.78
C LEU A 154 9.61 -3.22 -16.35
N TYR A 155 8.58 -3.69 -15.65
CA TYR A 155 7.53 -2.83 -15.11
C TYR A 155 8.03 -1.94 -13.97
N ILE A 156 8.91 -2.47 -13.12
CA ILE A 156 9.58 -1.68 -12.07
C ILE A 156 10.44 -0.58 -12.72
N LEU A 157 11.23 -0.90 -13.76
CA LEU A 157 12.04 0.09 -14.46
C LEU A 157 11.18 1.16 -15.13
N ILE A 158 10.10 0.78 -15.81
CA ILE A 158 9.16 1.73 -16.42
C ILE A 158 8.49 2.57 -15.33
N GLY A 159 8.02 1.97 -14.25
CA GLY A 159 7.36 2.65 -13.14
C GLY A 159 8.29 3.64 -12.44
N ILE A 160 9.54 3.25 -12.15
CA ILE A 160 10.55 4.14 -11.57
C ILE A 160 10.94 5.23 -12.56
N GLY A 161 11.09 4.90 -13.85
CA GLY A 161 11.45 5.88 -14.89
C GLY A 161 10.37 6.96 -15.06
N VAL A 162 9.10 6.54 -15.19
CA VAL A 162 7.95 7.44 -15.26
C VAL A 162 7.82 8.22 -13.94
N GLY A 163 7.93 7.55 -12.81
CA GLY A 163 7.86 8.18 -11.48
C GLY A 163 8.94 9.25 -11.28
N ALA A 164 10.20 8.96 -11.62
CA ALA A 164 11.31 9.89 -11.52
C ALA A 164 11.17 11.09 -12.48
N TRP A 165 10.61 10.87 -13.68
CA TRP A 165 10.29 11.96 -14.61
C TRP A 165 9.26 12.91 -13.99
N ILE A 166 8.17 12.36 -13.45
CA ILE A 166 7.05 13.17 -12.93
C ILE A 166 7.43 13.83 -11.59
N HIS A 167 8.28 13.20 -10.76
CA HIS A 167 8.69 13.73 -9.45
C HIS A 167 9.30 15.15 -9.51
N GLY A 168 9.92 15.53 -10.63
CA GLY A 168 10.44 16.89 -10.83
C GLY A 168 9.38 17.96 -11.09
N TYR A 169 8.12 17.58 -11.30
CA TYR A 169 7.06 18.46 -11.80
C TYR A 169 5.88 18.61 -10.83
N VAL A 170 6.12 18.42 -9.52
CA VAL A 170 5.04 18.58 -8.53
C VAL A 170 4.62 20.05 -8.46
N PRO A 171 3.37 20.40 -8.84
CA PRO A 171 2.99 21.78 -9.02
C PRO A 171 2.56 22.38 -7.68
N THR A 172 3.53 22.66 -6.80
CA THR A 172 3.25 23.19 -5.45
C THR A 172 2.49 24.50 -5.47
N ASP A 173 2.79 25.37 -6.44
CA ASP A 173 2.09 26.64 -6.62
C ASP A 173 0.65 26.44 -7.11
N PHE A 174 0.42 25.45 -7.97
CA PHE A 174 -0.93 25.09 -8.41
C PHE A 174 -1.76 24.55 -7.23
N LEU A 175 -1.19 23.65 -6.42
CA LEU A 175 -1.86 23.15 -5.22
C LEU A 175 -2.14 24.28 -4.22
N ALA A 176 -1.19 25.19 -3.98
CA ALA A 176 -1.40 26.34 -3.11
C ALA A 176 -2.53 27.26 -3.61
N GLN A 177 -2.63 27.50 -4.92
CA GLN A 177 -3.62 28.39 -5.50
C GLN A 177 -5.03 27.76 -5.62
N TYR A 178 -5.10 26.47 -6.00
CA TYR A 178 -6.36 25.79 -6.31
C TYR A 178 -6.86 24.89 -5.18
N ALA A 179 -6.00 24.43 -4.27
CA ALA A 179 -6.35 23.59 -3.12
C ALA A 179 -6.25 24.36 -1.78
N SER A 180 -6.47 25.68 -1.81
CA SER A 180 -6.53 26.52 -0.62
C SER A 180 -7.66 26.08 0.34
N ALA A 181 -7.48 26.37 1.63
CA ALA A 181 -8.29 25.88 2.74
C ALA A 181 -9.82 26.05 2.61
N ASP A 182 -10.29 27.07 1.88
CA ASP A 182 -11.73 27.39 1.75
C ASP A 182 -12.49 26.57 0.69
N LYS A 183 -11.79 25.76 -0.10
CA LYS A 183 -12.40 25.07 -1.25
C LYS A 183 -12.77 23.64 -0.91
N TRP A 184 -14.06 23.30 -1.00
CA TRP A 184 -14.55 21.93 -0.79
C TRP A 184 -13.88 20.91 -1.72
N TYR A 185 -13.47 21.30 -2.94
CA TYR A 185 -12.83 20.40 -3.91
C TYR A 185 -11.31 20.26 -3.72
N ALA A 186 -10.71 20.95 -2.73
CA ALA A 186 -9.28 20.92 -2.48
C ALA A 186 -8.77 19.49 -2.20
N VAL A 187 -9.50 18.73 -1.38
CA VAL A 187 -9.14 17.35 -1.02
C VAL A 187 -9.17 16.43 -2.25
N PRO A 188 -10.28 16.34 -3.03
CA PRO A 188 -10.30 15.58 -4.28
C PRO A 188 -9.21 15.97 -5.28
N LEU A 189 -8.98 17.27 -5.46
CA LEU A 189 -7.97 17.76 -6.39
C LEU A 189 -6.57 17.30 -5.96
N ALA A 190 -6.26 17.43 -4.66
CA ALA A 190 -4.98 17.02 -4.12
C ALA A 190 -4.79 15.50 -4.21
N THR A 191 -5.81 14.70 -3.89
CA THR A 191 -5.76 13.23 -4.07
C THR A 191 -5.53 12.85 -5.53
N LEU A 192 -6.21 13.47 -6.49
CA LEU A 192 -6.04 13.18 -7.92
C LEU A 192 -4.64 13.55 -8.44
N ILE A 193 -4.08 14.66 -7.97
CA ILE A 193 -2.71 15.08 -8.32
C ILE A 193 -1.67 14.17 -7.65
N GLY A 194 -1.98 13.60 -6.48
CA GLY A 194 -1.11 12.65 -5.80
C GLY A 194 -0.94 11.32 -6.53
N ILE A 195 -2.00 10.81 -7.18
CA ILE A 195 -2.00 9.48 -7.84
C ILE A 195 -0.88 9.32 -8.90
N PRO A 196 -0.65 10.27 -9.83
CA PRO A 196 0.45 10.14 -10.79
C PRO A 196 1.85 10.22 -10.18
N LEU A 197 1.99 10.82 -9.00
CA LEU A 197 3.27 11.08 -8.38
C LEU A 197 3.81 9.82 -7.71
N TYR A 198 5.10 9.59 -7.90
CA TYR A 198 5.82 8.51 -7.25
C TYR A 198 6.72 9.09 -6.19
N SER A 199 6.46 8.78 -4.92
CA SER A 199 7.40 9.03 -3.84
C SER A 199 7.10 8.10 -2.66
N ASN A 200 8.11 7.85 -1.84
CA ASN A 200 7.89 7.24 -0.52
C ASN A 200 7.34 8.30 0.45
N ALA A 201 6.72 7.86 1.55
CA ALA A 201 6.11 8.78 2.51
C ALA A 201 7.12 9.80 3.06
N ALA A 202 8.36 9.37 3.37
CA ALA A 202 9.41 10.25 3.87
C ALA A 202 9.79 11.37 2.88
N GLY A 203 9.84 11.08 1.58
CA GLY A 203 10.15 12.04 0.53
C GLY A 203 9.04 13.06 0.28
N VAL A 204 7.79 12.72 0.59
CA VAL A 204 6.64 13.62 0.45
C VAL A 204 6.52 14.58 1.64
N ILE A 205 7.05 14.25 2.81
CA ILE A 205 6.86 15.10 4.02
C ILE A 205 7.41 16.53 3.87
N PRO A 206 8.61 16.78 3.32
CA PRO A 206 9.05 18.15 3.05
C PRO A 206 8.12 18.92 2.11
N LEU A 207 7.48 18.22 1.18
CA LEU A 207 6.49 18.81 0.30
C LEU A 207 5.21 19.17 1.07
N VAL A 208 4.79 18.30 2.00
CA VAL A 208 3.65 18.56 2.89
C VAL A 208 3.90 19.81 3.72
N SER A 209 5.10 20.01 4.27
CA SER A 209 5.39 21.22 5.05
C SER A 209 5.36 22.49 4.21
N VAL A 210 5.93 22.46 3.01
CA VAL A 210 5.88 23.61 2.09
C VAL A 210 4.44 23.94 1.69
N LEU A 211 3.60 22.94 1.43
CA LEU A 211 2.18 23.16 1.10
C LEU A 211 1.41 23.75 2.29
N ALA A 212 1.68 23.27 3.51
CA ALA A 212 1.09 23.80 4.73
C ALA A 212 1.52 25.27 4.98
N GLU A 213 2.80 25.58 4.78
CA GLU A 213 3.34 26.95 4.86
C GLU A 213 2.71 27.89 3.81
N LYS A 214 2.38 27.36 2.63
CA LYS A 214 1.65 28.08 1.58
C LYS A 214 0.14 28.21 1.84
N GLY A 215 -0.35 27.78 2.99
CA GLY A 215 -1.76 27.95 3.41
C GLY A 215 -2.72 26.85 2.90
N VAL A 216 -2.21 25.72 2.42
CA VAL A 216 -3.03 24.53 2.13
C VAL A 216 -3.45 23.88 3.44
N ALA A 217 -4.73 23.54 3.57
CA ALA A 217 -5.25 22.90 4.78
C ALA A 217 -4.54 21.56 5.06
N MET A 218 -4.26 21.29 6.33
CA MET A 218 -3.50 20.09 6.72
C MET A 218 -4.14 18.78 6.27
N GLY A 219 -5.47 18.67 6.31
CA GLY A 219 -6.17 17.48 5.83
C GLY A 219 -6.03 17.28 4.32
N THR A 220 -6.07 18.36 3.54
CA THR A 220 -5.79 18.33 2.09
C THR A 220 -4.37 17.85 1.81
N THR A 221 -3.39 18.35 2.54
CA THR A 221 -1.98 18.00 2.35
C THR A 221 -1.67 16.57 2.77
N LEU A 222 -2.31 16.09 3.85
CA LEU A 222 -2.19 14.70 4.29
C LEU A 222 -2.92 13.74 3.34
N ALA A 223 -4.07 14.13 2.79
CA ALA A 223 -4.76 13.35 1.76
C ALA A 223 -3.93 13.23 0.48
N PHE A 224 -3.23 14.30 0.09
CA PHE A 224 -2.24 14.25 -0.99
C PHE A 224 -1.14 13.23 -0.67
N MET A 225 -0.53 13.30 0.51
CA MET A 225 0.51 12.36 0.94
C MET A 225 0.04 10.90 0.95
N MET A 226 -1.18 10.63 1.44
CA MET A 226 -1.78 9.30 1.41
C MET A 226 -2.03 8.81 -0.02
N ALA A 227 -2.44 9.69 -0.93
CA ALA A 227 -2.65 9.33 -2.33
C ALA A 227 -1.34 8.99 -3.05
N VAL A 228 -0.29 9.81 -2.84
CA VAL A 228 1.04 9.57 -3.39
C VAL A 228 1.62 8.24 -2.89
N THR A 229 1.35 7.88 -1.63
CA THR A 229 1.95 6.68 -1.02
C THR A 229 1.18 5.41 -1.31
N ALA A 230 -0.16 5.45 -1.37
CA ALA A 230 -0.99 4.25 -1.49
C ALA A 230 -1.60 4.01 -2.88
N LEU A 231 -1.67 5.04 -3.73
CA LEU A 231 -2.35 4.98 -5.04
C LEU A 231 -1.43 5.40 -6.20
N SER A 232 -0.12 5.39 -6.00
CA SER A 232 0.84 5.85 -7.00
C SER A 232 0.73 5.08 -8.33
N LEU A 233 0.97 5.77 -9.44
CA LEU A 233 0.95 5.17 -10.77
C LEU A 233 1.89 3.96 -10.90
N PRO A 234 3.15 3.98 -10.41
CA PRO A 234 4.02 2.81 -10.47
C PRO A 234 3.46 1.61 -9.70
N GLU A 235 2.81 1.85 -8.56
CA GLU A 235 2.14 0.80 -7.81
C GLU A 235 0.98 0.18 -8.59
N LEU A 236 0.12 0.99 -9.20
CA LEU A 236 -0.98 0.51 -10.04
C LEU A 236 -0.47 -0.25 -11.28
N MET A 237 0.64 0.19 -11.88
CA MET A 237 1.27 -0.51 -13.01
C MET A 237 1.80 -1.88 -12.61
N ILE A 238 2.45 -2.00 -11.45
CA ILE A 238 2.95 -3.28 -10.98
C ILE A 238 1.78 -4.18 -10.55
N LEU A 239 0.74 -3.61 -9.92
CA LEU A 239 -0.46 -4.34 -9.51
C LEU A 239 -1.24 -4.90 -10.71
N LYS A 240 -1.23 -4.20 -11.85
CA LYS A 240 -1.80 -4.68 -13.12
C LYS A 240 -1.19 -5.99 -13.61
N LYS A 241 0.02 -6.32 -13.15
CA LYS A 241 0.62 -7.59 -13.49
C LYS A 241 -0.09 -8.75 -12.80
N VAL A 242 -0.53 -8.54 -11.55
CA VAL A 242 -1.02 -9.61 -10.66
C VAL A 242 -2.54 -9.68 -10.61
N MET A 243 -3.22 -8.62 -11.03
CA MET A 243 -4.67 -8.48 -10.94
C MET A 243 -5.23 -7.80 -12.18
N LYS A 244 -6.47 -8.17 -12.53
CA LYS A 244 -7.22 -7.56 -13.63
C LYS A 244 -7.53 -6.10 -13.33
N THR A 245 -7.61 -5.28 -14.37
CA THR A 245 -7.90 -3.83 -14.26
C THR A 245 -9.17 -3.52 -13.46
N LYS A 246 -10.19 -4.38 -13.51
CA LYS A 246 -11.41 -4.23 -12.71
C LYS A 246 -11.14 -4.20 -11.20
N LEU A 247 -10.23 -5.05 -10.71
CA LEU A 247 -9.88 -5.11 -9.30
C LEU A 247 -9.00 -3.93 -8.89
N ILE A 248 -8.14 -3.45 -9.79
CA ILE A 248 -7.34 -2.22 -9.57
C ILE A 248 -8.26 -1.01 -9.44
N LEU A 249 -9.25 -0.87 -10.33
CA LEU A 249 -10.22 0.23 -10.25
C LEU A 249 -10.99 0.18 -8.93
N LEU A 250 -11.45 -1.01 -8.53
CA LEU A 250 -12.12 -1.20 -7.25
C LEU A 250 -11.22 -0.78 -6.07
N PHE A 251 -9.96 -1.21 -6.08
CA PHE A 251 -8.96 -0.84 -5.09
C PHE A 251 -8.75 0.68 -5.02
N VAL A 252 -8.52 1.34 -6.16
CA VAL A 252 -8.33 2.80 -6.26
C VAL A 252 -9.57 3.53 -5.76
N THR A 253 -10.78 3.07 -6.10
CA THR A 253 -12.01 3.70 -5.64
C THR A 253 -12.19 3.56 -4.14
N ILE A 254 -12.01 2.36 -3.57
CA ILE A 254 -12.23 2.13 -2.13
C ILE A 254 -11.20 2.91 -1.30
N VAL A 255 -9.92 2.78 -1.63
CA VAL A 255 -8.83 3.47 -0.91
C VAL A 255 -8.93 4.97 -1.15
N GLY A 256 -9.23 5.41 -2.38
CA GLY A 256 -9.42 6.81 -2.73
C GLY A 256 -10.56 7.45 -1.92
N LEU A 257 -11.72 6.81 -1.84
CA LEU A 257 -12.83 7.29 -0.99
C LEU A 257 -12.43 7.38 0.49
N GLY A 258 -11.65 6.40 0.98
CA GLY A 258 -11.07 6.44 2.32
C GLY A 258 -10.18 7.68 2.53
N ILE A 259 -9.29 7.97 1.59
CA ILE A 259 -8.39 9.13 1.61
C ILE A 259 -9.17 10.45 1.55
N LEU A 260 -10.21 10.53 0.72
CA LEU A 260 -11.07 11.72 0.66
C LEU A 260 -11.77 11.94 1.99
N PHE A 261 -12.35 10.88 2.55
CA PHE A 261 -13.03 10.94 3.84
C PHE A 261 -12.07 11.41 4.96
N THR A 262 -10.86 10.87 5.02
CA THR A 262 -9.87 11.28 6.03
C THR A 262 -9.36 12.69 5.81
N GLY A 263 -9.17 13.11 4.56
CA GLY A 263 -8.79 14.50 4.24
C GLY A 263 -9.84 15.51 4.72
N TYR A 264 -11.13 15.26 4.46
CA TYR A 264 -12.21 16.09 4.96
C TYR A 264 -12.34 16.05 6.48
N LEU A 265 -12.22 14.85 7.07
CA LEU A 265 -12.24 14.68 8.53
C LEU A 265 -11.11 15.48 9.18
N PHE A 266 -9.92 15.47 8.60
CA PHE A 266 -8.77 16.21 9.14
C PHE A 266 -8.94 17.71 8.98
N ASN A 267 -9.47 18.17 7.85
CA ASN A 267 -9.80 19.59 7.71
C ASN A 267 -10.82 20.01 8.77
N PHE A 268 -11.86 19.20 9.03
CA PHE A 268 -12.85 19.50 10.07
C PHE A 268 -12.29 19.50 11.50
N VAL A 269 -11.30 18.65 11.80
CA VAL A 269 -10.71 18.52 13.15
C VAL A 269 -9.57 19.51 13.41
N LEU A 270 -8.84 19.92 12.37
CA LEU A 270 -7.62 20.71 12.46
C LEU A 270 -7.77 22.17 12.00
N GLN A 271 -8.84 22.52 11.29
CA GLN A 271 -9.23 23.92 11.01
C GLN A 271 -10.13 24.46 12.13
#